data_AF-A0A1S2JY59-F1
#
_entry.id   AF-A0A1S2JY59-F1
#
_cell.length_a   1.000
_cell.length_b   1.000
_cell.length_c   1.000
_cell.angle_alpha   90.00
_cell.angle_beta   90.00
_cell.angle_gamma   90.00
#
_symmetry.space_group_name_H-M   'P 1'
#
loop_
_entity.id
_entity.type
_entity.pdbx_description
1 polymer ?
#
loop_
_entity_poly.entity_id
_entity_poly.type
_entity_poly.pdbx_seq_one_letter_code
_entity_poly.pdbx_strand_id
1 'polypeptide(L)' 'MSVIHTPVKGFTGRGVAGLPFVDGRAETDDPAVIAYAQRHGYDVEDTAPKRKAPAKTETPKE' A
#
# COMPACT_ATOMS: atom_id res chain seq x y z
N MET A 1 1.09 -9.79 5.21
CA MET A 1 -0.19 -9.36 4.60
C MET A 1 -0.35 -7.89 4.86
N SER A 2 -0.73 -7.14 3.85
CA SER A 2 -0.80 -5.68 3.88
C SER A 2 -2.08 -5.23 3.18
N VAL A 3 -2.59 -4.09 3.62
CA VAL A 3 -3.77 -3.43 3.08
C VAL A 3 -3.31 -2.25 2.24
N ILE A 4 -3.74 -2.21 0.99
CA ILE A 4 -3.46 -1.12 0.06
C ILE A 4 -4.69 -0.23 -0.04
N HIS A 5 -4.49 1.06 0.10
CA HIS A 5 -5.48 2.10 -0.10
C HIS A 5 -5.20 2.89 -1.38
N THR A 6 -6.21 2.99 -2.25
CA THR A 6 -6.11 3.81 -3.46
C THR A 6 -6.29 5.29 -3.12
N PRO A 7 -5.62 6.20 -3.85
CA PRO A 7 -5.88 7.63 -3.72
C PRO A 7 -7.26 8.04 -4.24
N VAL A 8 -7.94 7.18 -5.00
CA VAL A 8 -9.28 7.44 -5.53
C VAL A 8 -10.32 7.01 -4.50
N LYS A 9 -10.92 8.00 -3.83
CA LYS A 9 -11.94 7.76 -2.80
C LYS A 9 -13.12 6.95 -3.36
N GLY A 10 -13.47 5.85 -2.71
CA GLY A 10 -14.61 5.00 -3.09
C GLY A 10 -14.37 4.11 -4.31
N PHE A 11 -13.13 3.98 -4.80
CA PHE A 11 -12.84 3.13 -5.96
C PHE A 11 -13.18 1.66 -5.67
N THR A 12 -14.05 1.08 -6.49
CA THR A 12 -14.41 -0.33 -6.40
C THR A 12 -14.22 -0.97 -7.77
N GLY A 13 -13.35 -1.98 -7.85
CA GLY A 13 -12.96 -2.59 -9.12
C GLY A 13 -11.59 -3.27 -9.07
N ARG A 14 -11.12 -3.76 -10.23
CA ARG A 14 -9.77 -4.32 -10.36
C ARG A 14 -8.75 -3.18 -10.41
N GLY A 15 -7.87 -3.10 -9.41
CA GLY A 15 -6.79 -2.12 -9.34
C GLY A 15 -5.44 -2.71 -9.72
N VAL A 16 -4.38 -2.19 -9.10
CA VAL A 16 -3.00 -2.66 -9.30
C VAL A 16 -2.93 -4.19 -9.23
N ALA A 17 -2.19 -4.79 -10.18
CA ALA A 17 -1.99 -6.24 -10.27
C ALA A 17 -3.29 -7.06 -10.32
N GLY A 18 -4.42 -6.45 -10.69
CA GLY A 18 -5.72 -7.12 -10.72
C GLY A 18 -6.36 -7.30 -9.36
N LEU A 19 -5.84 -6.66 -8.30
CA LEU A 19 -6.41 -6.75 -6.96
C LEU A 19 -7.85 -6.22 -6.92
N PRO A 20 -8.78 -6.93 -6.25
CA PRO A 20 -10.12 -6.43 -6.04
C PRO A 20 -10.10 -5.34 -4.97
N PHE A 21 -10.26 -4.09 -5.39
CA PHE A 21 -10.50 -2.98 -4.49
C PHE A 21 -11.99 -2.87 -4.16
N VAL A 22 -12.28 -2.65 -2.88
CA VAL A 22 -13.61 -2.39 -2.32
C VAL A 22 -13.51 -1.11 -1.50
N ASP A 23 -14.26 -0.08 -1.89
CA ASP A 23 -14.21 1.25 -1.25
C ASP A 23 -12.79 1.84 -1.15
N GLY A 24 -11.97 1.59 -2.16
CA GLY A 24 -10.58 2.04 -2.23
C GLY A 24 -9.62 1.20 -1.39
N ARG A 25 -10.04 0.07 -0.83
CA ARG A 25 -9.20 -0.85 -0.04
C ARG A 25 -9.02 -2.19 -0.75
N ALA A 26 -7.80 -2.71 -0.81
CA ALA A 26 -7.50 -4.08 -1.24
C ALA A 26 -6.49 -4.73 -0.30
N GLU A 27 -6.61 -6.04 -0.09
CA GLU A 27 -5.69 -6.80 0.75
C GLU A 27 -4.82 -7.70 -0.11
N THR A 28 -3.52 -7.72 0.18
CA THR A 28 -2.56 -8.56 -0.55
C THR A 28 -1.44 -9.01 0.37
N ASP A 29 -0.88 -10.18 0.09
CA ASP A 29 0.36 -10.64 0.69
C ASP A 29 1.52 -10.62 -0.32
N ASP A 30 1.24 -10.27 -1.58
CA ASP A 30 2.25 -10.29 -2.63
C ASP A 30 3.24 -9.12 -2.47
N PRO A 31 4.54 -9.41 -2.24
CA PRO A 31 5.54 -8.38 -1.98
C PRO A 31 5.81 -7.49 -3.20
N ALA A 32 5.60 -7.99 -4.42
CA ALA A 32 5.78 -7.19 -5.63
C ALA A 32 4.66 -6.15 -5.76
N VAL A 33 3.43 -6.52 -5.41
CA VAL A 33 2.29 -5.59 -5.40
C VAL A 33 2.45 -4.52 -4.31
N ILE A 34 2.91 -4.91 -3.12
CA ILE A 34 3.21 -3.99 -2.02
C ILE A 34 4.30 -2.98 -2.43
N ALA A 35 5.40 -3.45 -3.01
CA ALA A 35 6.49 -2.58 -3.46
C ALA A 35 6.05 -1.63 -4.58
N TYR A 36 5.20 -2.11 -5.50
CA TYR A 36 4.60 -1.26 -6.54
C TYR A 36 3.73 -0.17 -5.91
N ALA A 37 2.84 -0.53 -4.99
CA ALA A 37 1.93 0.39 -4.33
C ALA A 37 2.70 1.53 -3.63
N GLN A 38 3.74 1.20 -2.87
CA GLN A 38 4.61 2.18 -2.19
C GLN A 38 5.30 3.15 -3.16
N ARG A 39 5.70 2.68 -4.35
CA ARG A 39 6.38 3.51 -5.37
C ARG A 39 5.43 4.40 -6.17
N HIS A 40 4.17 4.01 -6.28
CA HIS A 40 3.16 4.67 -7.12
C HIS A 40 2.20 5.57 -6.33
N GLY A 41 2.48 5.83 -5.05
CA GLY A 41 1.70 6.76 -4.22
C GLY A 41 0.41 6.17 -3.65
N TYR A 42 0.31 4.84 -3.58
CA TYR A 42 -0.73 4.18 -2.81
C TYR A 42 -0.31 4.14 -1.34
N ASP A 43 -1.28 4.22 -0.45
CA ASP A 43 -1.03 4.05 0.98
C ASP A 43 -1.07 2.55 1.31
N VAL A 44 -0.07 2.06 2.05
CA VAL A 44 0.07 0.64 2.36
C VAL A 44 0.19 0.45 3.85
N GLU A 45 -0.84 -0.11 4.47
CA GLU A 45 -0.86 -0.49 5.87
C GLU A 45 -0.41 -1.94 6.03
N ASP A 46 0.74 -2.15 6.67
CA ASP A 46 1.19 -3.50 6.99
C ASP A 46 0.41 -4.04 8.20
N THR A 47 -0.37 -5.12 8.02
CA THR A 47 -1.16 -5.75 9.09
C THR A 47 -0.43 -6.90 9.76
N ALA A 48 0.80 -7.23 9.32
CA ALA A 48 1.60 -8.23 10.00
C ALA A 48 2.04 -7.73 11.39
N PRO A 49 2.10 -8.60 12.42
CA PRO A 49 2.55 -8.22 13.75
C PRO A 49 4.02 -7.78 13.67
N LYS A 50 4.20 -6.44 13.73
CA LYS A 50 5.45 -5.68 13.69
C LYS A 50 6.67 -6.44 14.22
N ARG A 51 7.57 -6.85 13.33
CA ARG A 51 9.00 -6.63 13.58
C ARG A 51 9.31 -5.20 13.14
N LYS A 52 9.53 -4.31 14.12
CA LYS A 52 9.94 -2.91 13.93
C LYS A 52 11.09 -2.81 12.91
N ALA A 53 10.95 -1.96 11.91
CA ALA A 53 12.02 -1.30 11.15
C ALA A 53 11.45 -0.03 10.48
N PRO A 54 12.23 1.04 10.29
CA PRO A 54 11.94 2.35 10.89
C PRO A 54 11.34 3.38 9.94
N ALA A 55 10.90 4.46 10.60
CA ALA A 55 10.46 5.74 10.08
C ALA A 55 11.20 6.21 8.81
N LYS A 56 10.39 6.62 7.82
CA LYS A 56 10.51 7.84 7.02
C LYS A 56 11.80 8.63 7.31
N THR A 57 12.87 8.39 6.55
CA THR A 57 13.95 9.38 6.43
C THR A 57 13.44 10.46 5.48
N GLU A 58 12.78 11.46 6.07
CA GLU A 58 12.92 12.83 5.59
C GLU A 58 14.41 13.07 5.34
N THR A 59 14.76 13.45 4.11
CA THR A 59 16.07 13.98 3.79
C THR A 59 15.91 15.50 3.75
N PRO A 60 16.18 16.26 4.83
CA PRO A 60 16.54 17.66 4.68
C PRO A 60 17.97 17.68 4.12
N LYS A 61 18.12 18.15 2.90
CA LYS A 61 19.44 18.51 2.36
C LYS A 61 19.63 20.01 2.60
N GLU A 62 20.60 20.32 3.48
CA GLU A 62 21.22 21.64 3.68
C GLU A 62 21.75 22.25 2.37
#